data_AF-A0A5K1GH51-F1
#
_entry.id   AF-A0A5K1GH51-F1
#
_cell.length_a   1.000
_cell.length_b   1.000
_cell.length_c   1.000
_cell.angle_alpha   90.00
_cell.angle_beta   90.00
_cell.angle_gamma   90.00
#
_symmetry.space_group_name_H-M   'P 1'
#
loop_
_entity.id
_entity.type
_entity.pdbx_description
1 polymer ?
#
loop_
_entity_poly.entity_id
_entity_poly.type
_entity_poly.pdbx_seq_one_letter_code
_entity_poly.pdbx_strand_id
1 'polypeptide(L)'
;MGAEFVGTLILIFFATAAPIVNEKYNGVETLIGNAGCSALAVMIVILSTGHISGAHLNPAVTIGFASFRHFPWGQVPAYIAAQVSASICAGFLLKGVFHPFLHGGVTVPSGPYWQSFMLEFIISFNLMFVVTAVATDTRA
;
A
#
# COMPACT_ATOMS: atom_id res chain seq x y z
N MET A 1 -4.57 -5.09 -14.75
CA MET A 1 -5.41 -3.88 -14.57
C MET A 1 -6.49 -4.05 -13.51
N GLY A 2 -7.54 -4.84 -13.73
CA GLY A 2 -8.62 -5.01 -12.73
C GLY A 2 -8.14 -5.56 -11.38
N ALA A 3 -7.21 -6.52 -11.41
CA ALA A 3 -6.59 -7.06 -10.19
C ALA A 3 -5.79 -6.03 -9.39
N GLU A 4 -5.02 -5.15 -10.05
CA GLU A 4 -4.32 -4.04 -9.38
C GLU A 4 -5.29 -3.05 -8.76
N PHE A 5 -6.37 -2.71 -9.47
CA PHE A 5 -7.39 -1.80 -8.92
C PHE A 5 -8.05 -2.40 -7.67
N VAL A 6 -8.56 -3.63 -7.76
CA VAL A 6 -9.24 -4.29 -6.63
C VAL A 6 -8.27 -4.53 -5.48
N GLY A 7 -7.05 -4.97 -5.79
CA GLY A 7 -6.02 -5.23 -4.79
C GLY A 7 -5.60 -3.97 -4.04
N THR A 8 -5.32 -2.87 -4.75
CA THR A 8 -4.96 -1.59 -4.12
C THR A 8 -6.14 -1.01 -3.35
N LEU A 9 -7.38 -1.19 -3.82
CA LEU A 9 -8.58 -0.76 -3.09
C LEU A 9 -8.68 -1.47 -1.75
N ILE A 10 -8.53 -2.80 -1.73
CA ILE A 10 -8.55 -3.60 -0.50
C ILE A 10 -7.42 -3.16 0.43
N LEU A 11 -6.19 -3.10 -0.09
CA LEU A 11 -5.02 -2.70 0.69
C LEU A 11 -5.20 -1.35 1.37
N ILE A 12 -5.54 -0.32 0.60
CA ILE A 12 -5.68 1.05 1.12
C ILE A 12 -6.87 1.17 2.06
N PHE A 13 -7.97 0.47 1.78
CA PHE A 13 -9.13 0.45 2.67
C PHE A 13 -8.74 -0.06 4.06
N PHE A 14 -8.08 -1.22 4.17
CA PHE A 14 -7.70 -1.78 5.47
C PHE A 14 -6.55 -1.03 6.14
N ALA A 15 -5.50 -0.68 5.39
CA ALA A 15 -4.35 0.03 5.93
C ALA A 15 -4.73 1.39 6.53
N THR A 16 -5.73 2.05 5.94
CA THR A 16 -6.23 3.36 6.40
C THR A 16 -7.35 3.21 7.43
N ALA A 17 -8.18 2.16 7.35
CA ALA A 17 -9.22 1.90 8.35
C ALA A 17 -8.63 1.65 9.75
N ALA A 18 -7.51 0.92 9.85
CA ALA A 18 -6.92 0.59 11.14
C ALA A 18 -6.62 1.82 12.03
N PRO A 19 -5.87 2.85 11.56
CA PRO A 19 -5.64 4.04 12.36
C PRO A 19 -6.91 4.89 12.58
N ILE A 20 -7.83 4.97 11.61
CA ILE A 20 -9.13 5.66 11.78
C ILE A 20 -9.96 5.01 12.90
N VAL A 21 -10.04 3.68 12.91
CA VAL A 21 -10.76 2.91 13.93
C VAL A 21 -10.05 3.06 15.28
N ASN A 22 -8.73 3.03 15.31
CA ASN A 22 -7.97 3.23 16.54
C ASN A 22 -8.29 4.59 17.18
N GLU A 23 -8.36 5.66 16.39
CA GLU A 23 -8.77 6.98 16.87
C GLU A 23 -10.20 6.97 17.46
N LYS A 24 -11.14 6.31 16.77
CA LYS A 24 -12.53 6.15 17.25
C LYS A 24 -12.59 5.49 18.63
N TYR A 25 -11.66 4.59 18.94
CA TYR A 25 -11.56 3.89 20.23
C TYR A 25 -10.52 4.52 21.18
N ASN A 26 -10.14 5.79 20.99
CA ASN A 26 -9.19 6.52 21.85
C ASN A 26 -7.78 5.90 21.93
N GLY A 27 -7.27 5.32 20.84
CA GLY A 27 -5.88 4.87 20.78
C GLY A 27 -5.59 3.58 21.57
N VAL A 28 -6.62 2.74 21.79
CA VAL A 28 -6.47 1.45 22.50
C VAL A 28 -5.56 0.48 21.73
N GLU A 29 -5.51 0.58 20.41
CA GLU A 29 -4.62 -0.23 19.58
C GLU A 29 -3.22 0.37 19.50
N THR A 30 -2.23 -0.54 19.41
CA THR A 30 -0.82 -0.17 19.31
C THR A 30 -0.38 0.03 17.86
N LEU A 31 0.79 0.66 17.68
CA LEU A 31 1.42 0.79 16.36
C LEU A 31 1.60 -0.58 15.67
N ILE A 32 1.90 -1.63 16.44
CA ILE A 32 2.05 -2.99 15.93
C ILE A 32 0.72 -3.54 15.41
N GLY A 33 -0.40 -3.25 16.08
CA GLY A 33 -1.74 -3.64 15.62
C GLY A 33 -2.09 -3.01 14.27
N ASN A 34 -1.84 -1.71 14.13
CA ASN A 34 -2.08 -0.99 12.86
C ASN A 34 -1.18 -1.50 11.73
N ALA A 35 0.10 -1.73 12.01
CA ALA A 35 1.04 -2.31 11.06
C ALA A 35 0.62 -3.74 10.67
N GLY A 36 0.17 -4.54 11.63
CA GLY A 36 -0.32 -5.90 11.42
C GLY A 36 -1.55 -5.95 10.52
N CYS A 37 -2.51 -5.05 10.69
CA CYS A 37 -3.68 -4.95 9.80
C CYS A 37 -3.26 -4.68 8.35
N SER A 38 -2.36 -3.73 8.14
CA SER A 38 -1.83 -3.38 6.81
C SER A 38 -1.05 -4.54 6.19
N ALA A 39 -0.20 -5.21 6.99
CA ALA A 39 0.62 -6.33 6.57
C ALA A 39 -0.22 -7.57 6.17
N LEU A 40 -1.25 -7.89 6.95
CA LEU A 40 -2.16 -8.98 6.63
C LEU A 40 -3.00 -8.67 5.40
N ALA A 41 -3.48 -7.43 5.25
CA ALA A 41 -4.21 -7.01 4.06
C ALA A 41 -3.36 -7.17 2.79
N VAL A 42 -2.12 -6.64 2.78
CA VAL A 42 -1.24 -6.80 1.62
C VAL A 42 -0.90 -8.27 1.35
N MET A 43 -0.66 -9.08 2.39
CA MET A 43 -0.39 -10.51 2.25
C MET A 43 -1.54 -11.24 1.57
N ILE A 44 -2.78 -11.04 2.03
CA ILE A 44 -3.98 -11.66 1.45
C ILE A 44 -4.13 -11.26 -0.03
N VAL A 45 -3.94 -9.98 -0.35
CA VAL A 45 -4.07 -9.50 -1.73
C VAL A 45 -2.97 -10.07 -2.62
N ILE A 46 -1.71 -10.10 -2.18
CA ILE A 46 -0.60 -10.69 -2.94
C ILE A 46 -0.85 -12.17 -3.20
N LEU A 47 -1.24 -12.95 -2.18
CA LEU A 47 -1.54 -14.37 -2.34
C LEU A 47 -2.73 -14.62 -3.29
N SER A 48 -3.71 -13.71 -3.29
CA SER A 48 -4.93 -13.86 -4.11
C SER A 48 -4.75 -13.38 -5.56
N THR A 49 -3.95 -12.34 -5.79
CA THR A 49 -3.88 -11.63 -7.09
C THR A 49 -2.51 -11.60 -7.73
N GLY A 50 -1.48 -12.13 -7.05
CA GLY A 50 -0.10 -12.19 -7.53
C GLY A 50 0.02 -12.90 -8.88
N HIS A 51 -0.63 -14.06 -9.04
CA HIS A 51 -0.65 -14.82 -10.29
C HIS A 51 -1.39 -14.12 -11.45
N ILE A 52 -2.23 -13.12 -11.15
CA ILE A 52 -3.05 -12.40 -12.14
C ILE A 52 -2.31 -11.17 -12.67
N SER A 53 -1.64 -10.42 -11.78
CA SER A 53 -1.11 -9.09 -12.11
C SER A 53 0.33 -8.81 -11.68
N GLY A 54 0.95 -9.74 -10.95
CA GLY A 54 2.19 -9.50 -10.20
C GLY A 54 1.96 -8.87 -8.83
N ALA A 55 0.74 -8.39 -8.54
CA ALA A 55 0.37 -7.71 -7.30
C ALA A 55 1.38 -6.61 -6.91
N HIS A 56 1.60 -5.66 -7.82
CA HIS A 56 2.48 -4.53 -7.54
C HIS A 56 1.86 -3.65 -6.45
N LEU A 57 0.57 -3.33 -6.59
CA LEU A 57 -0.27 -2.59 -5.64
C LEU A 57 0.26 -1.22 -5.20
N ASN A 58 1.36 -0.78 -5.81
CA ASN A 58 2.17 0.35 -5.41
C ASN A 58 2.91 0.90 -6.65
N PRO A 59 2.82 2.23 -6.91
CA PRO A 59 3.54 2.87 -8.00
C PRO A 59 5.07 2.69 -7.93
N ALA A 60 5.66 2.76 -6.74
CA ALA A 60 7.11 2.59 -6.55
C ALA A 60 7.56 1.17 -6.91
N VAL A 61 6.78 0.15 -6.54
CA VAL A 61 7.03 -1.24 -6.94
C VAL A 61 6.94 -1.39 -8.45
N THR A 62 5.90 -0.83 -9.07
CA THR A 62 5.69 -0.87 -10.52
C THR A 62 6.86 -0.23 -11.28
N ILE A 63 7.31 0.94 -10.83
CA ILE A 63 8.45 1.64 -11.43
C ILE A 63 9.76 0.87 -11.18
N GLY A 64 9.95 0.30 -9.99
CA GLY A 64 11.12 -0.51 -9.67
C GLY A 64 11.25 -1.72 -10.59
N PHE A 65 10.17 -2.49 -10.76
CA PHE A 65 10.16 -3.66 -11.65
C PHE A 65 10.41 -3.27 -13.11
N ALA A 66 9.85 -2.14 -13.55
CA ALA A 66 10.12 -1.64 -14.90
C ALA A 66 11.59 -1.23 -15.09
N SER A 67 12.18 -0.61 -14.06
CA SER A 67 13.59 -0.18 -14.07
C SER A 67 14.56 -1.35 -14.16
N PHE A 68 14.25 -2.47 -13.50
CA PHE A 68 15.03 -3.70 -13.57
C PHE A 68 14.61 -4.66 -14.71
N ARG A 69 13.79 -4.18 -15.67
CA ARG A 69 13.31 -4.95 -16.83
C ARG A 69 12.49 -6.19 -16.51
N HIS A 70 11.93 -6.26 -15.30
CA HIS A 70 10.96 -7.29 -14.90
C HIS A 70 9.52 -6.92 -15.28
N PHE A 71 9.27 -5.70 -15.75
CA PHE A 71 7.95 -5.24 -16.18
C PHE A 71 8.02 -4.29 -17.38
N PRO A 72 7.12 -4.38 -18.37
CA PRO A 72 7.16 -3.50 -19.55
C PRO A 72 6.77 -2.06 -19.21
N TRP A 73 7.65 -1.11 -19.56
CA TRP A 73 7.43 0.34 -19.35
C TRP A 73 6.12 0.87 -19.93
N GLY A 74 5.64 0.31 -21.06
CA GLY A 74 4.38 0.72 -21.67
C GLY A 74 3.14 0.46 -20.81
N GLN A 75 3.21 -0.48 -19.86
CA GLN A 75 2.09 -0.78 -18.95
C GLN A 75 2.14 0.00 -17.63
N VAL A 76 3.28 0.64 -17.32
CA VAL A 76 3.48 1.38 -16.06
C VAL A 76 2.44 2.47 -15.84
N PRO A 77 2.14 3.35 -16.82
CA PRO A 77 1.14 4.41 -16.61
C PRO A 77 -0.25 3.85 -16.30
N ALA A 78 -0.63 2.74 -16.95
CA ALA A 78 -1.90 2.09 -16.71
C ALA A 78 -1.97 1.54 -15.28
N TYR A 79 -0.94 0.82 -14.83
CA TYR A 79 -0.85 0.28 -13.46
C TYR A 79 -0.96 1.38 -12.41
N ILE A 80 -0.20 2.46 -12.57
CA ILE A 80 -0.23 3.61 -11.66
C ILE A 80 -1.62 4.25 -11.65
N ALA A 81 -2.26 4.42 -12.81
CA ALA A 81 -3.62 4.96 -12.88
C ALA A 81 -4.63 4.07 -12.14
N ALA A 82 -4.53 2.74 -12.27
CA ALA A 82 -5.38 1.80 -11.53
C ALA A 82 -5.14 1.87 -10.02
N GLN A 83 -3.88 1.91 -9.59
CA GLN A 83 -3.52 2.00 -8.17
C GLN A 83 -4.02 3.31 -7.56
N VAL A 84 -3.75 4.46 -8.19
CA VAL A 84 -4.17 5.77 -7.70
C VAL A 84 -5.69 5.90 -7.65
N SER A 85 -6.40 5.49 -8.73
CA SER A 85 -7.87 5.53 -8.74
C SER A 85 -8.48 4.62 -7.67
N ALA A 86 -7.90 3.45 -7.43
CA ALA A 86 -8.30 2.55 -6.36
C ALA A 86 -8.10 3.15 -4.97
N SER A 87 -6.95 3.80 -4.72
CA SER A 87 -6.67 4.50 -3.46
C SER A 87 -7.67 5.63 -3.19
N ILE A 88 -8.03 6.40 -4.22
CA ILE A 88 -9.04 7.47 -4.13
C ILE A 88 -10.41 6.87 -3.78
N CYS A 89 -10.82 5.80 -4.48
CA CYS A 89 -12.07 5.09 -4.19
C CYS A 89 -12.11 4.56 -2.75
N ALA A 90 -11.02 3.94 -2.28
CA ALA A 90 -10.90 3.48 -0.90
C ALA A 90 -11.07 4.62 0.11
N GLY A 91 -10.44 5.78 -0.14
CA GLY A 91 -10.61 6.97 0.69
C GLY A 91 -12.06 7.46 0.78
N PHE A 92 -12.78 7.48 -0.35
CA PHE A 92 -14.21 7.83 -0.35
C PHE A 92 -15.09 6.79 0.35
N LEU A 93 -14.80 5.51 0.18
CA LEU A 93 -15.51 4.43 0.89
C LEU A 93 -15.32 4.56 2.40
N LEU A 94 -14.08 4.79 2.86
CA LEU A 94 -13.79 5.04 4.28
C LEU A 94 -14.51 6.28 4.79
N LYS A 95 -14.54 7.34 3.98
CA LYS A 95 -15.32 8.54 4.31
C LYS A 95 -16.80 8.23 4.50
N GLY A 96 -17.39 7.38 3.66
CA GLY A 96 -18.79 6.97 3.81
C GLY A 96 -19.05 6.09 5.04
N VAL A 97 -18.13 5.17 5.35
CA VAL A 97 -18.30 4.16 6.42
C VAL A 97 -18.01 4.75 7.81
N PHE A 98 -17.00 5.60 7.94
CA PHE A 98 -16.47 6.03 9.24
C PHE A 98 -16.80 7.48 9.63
N HIS A 99 -17.55 8.22 8.80
CA HIS A 99 -17.98 9.57 9.15
C HIS A 99 -18.67 9.62 10.53
N PRO A 100 -18.29 10.54 11.45
CA PRO A 100 -17.38 11.68 11.28
C PRO A 100 -15.89 11.42 11.62
N PHE A 101 -15.51 10.20 12.00
CA PHE A 101 -14.14 9.84 12.41
C PHE A 101 -13.26 9.62 11.17
N LEU A 102 -12.43 10.62 10.83
CA LEU A 102 -11.61 10.57 9.61
C LEU A 102 -10.13 10.94 9.82
N HIS A 103 -9.69 11.27 11.04
CA HIS A 103 -8.26 11.53 11.25
C HIS A 103 -7.50 10.20 11.37
N GLY A 104 -6.16 10.27 11.41
CA GLY A 104 -5.29 9.11 11.49
C GLY A 104 -5.09 8.33 10.18
N GLY A 105 -5.97 8.47 9.19
CA GLY A 105 -5.86 7.80 7.90
C GLY A 105 -4.82 8.38 6.92
N VAL A 106 -4.21 9.52 7.26
CA VAL A 106 -3.25 10.21 6.40
C VAL A 106 -1.85 10.17 7.00
N THR A 107 -0.83 9.97 6.16
CA THR A 107 0.57 10.02 6.55
C THR A 107 1.04 11.46 6.68
N VAL A 108 0.99 11.99 7.90
CA VAL A 108 1.41 13.37 8.21
C VAL A 108 2.77 13.35 8.91
N PRO A 109 3.76 14.13 8.44
CA PRO A 109 5.03 14.31 9.14
C PRO A 109 4.83 14.80 10.58
N SER A 110 5.35 14.05 11.56
CA SER A 110 5.34 14.46 12.97
C SER A 110 6.52 15.38 13.34
N GLY A 111 7.48 15.57 12.44
CA GLY A 111 8.69 16.37 12.64
C GLY A 111 9.16 17.09 11.39
N PRO A 112 10.43 17.54 11.33
CA PRO A 112 11.02 18.17 10.16
C PRO A 112 10.89 17.29 8.92
N TYR A 113 10.59 17.91 7.78
CA TYR A 113 10.41 17.20 6.50
C TYR A 113 11.57 16.27 6.13
N TRP A 114 12.80 16.67 6.47
CA TRP A 114 13.99 15.84 6.20
C TRP A 114 13.96 14.51 6.95
N GLN A 115 13.50 14.49 8.21
CA GLN A 115 13.41 13.28 9.02
C GLN A 115 12.36 12.32 8.43
N SER A 116 11.17 12.83 8.10
CA SER A 116 10.13 12.03 7.46
C SER A 116 10.56 11.51 6.09
N PHE A 117 11.27 12.32 5.30
CA PHE A 117 11.83 11.89 4.02
C PHE A 117 12.83 10.74 4.18
N MET A 118 13.75 10.82 5.15
CA MET A 118 14.68 9.71 5.44
C MET A 118 13.96 8.45 5.87
N LEU A 119 12.94 8.59 6.73
CA LEU A 119 12.16 7.44 7.19
C LEU A 119 11.45 6.77 6.00
N GLU A 120 10.73 7.54 5.18
CA GLU A 120 10.06 7.06 3.97
C GLU A 120 11.04 6.38 2.99
N PHE A 121 12.23 6.96 2.82
CA PHE A 121 13.28 6.37 1.99
C PHE A 121 13.75 5.02 2.55
N ILE A 122 14.07 4.96 3.84
CA ILE A 122 14.57 3.74 4.49
C ILE A 122 13.52 2.63 4.45
N ILE A 123 12.26 2.92 4.82
CA ILE A 123 11.21 1.89 4.84
C ILE A 123 10.86 1.43 3.42
N SER A 124 10.82 2.35 2.44
CA SER A 124 10.58 2.00 1.03
C SER A 124 11.73 1.18 0.45
N PHE A 125 12.98 1.50 0.80
CA PHE A 125 14.15 0.72 0.41
C PHE A 125 14.05 -0.73 0.93
N ASN A 126 13.73 -0.90 2.22
CA ASN A 126 13.56 -2.24 2.81
C ASN A 126 12.43 -3.02 2.14
N LEU A 127 11.28 -2.37 1.90
CA LEU A 127 10.16 -2.97 1.17
C LEU A 127 10.61 -3.41 -0.23
N MET A 128 11.23 -2.53 -1.00
CA MET A 128 11.68 -2.83 -2.36
C MET A 128 12.73 -3.94 -2.41
N PHE A 129 13.65 -3.98 -1.44
CA PHE A 129 14.62 -5.06 -1.30
C PHE A 129 13.92 -6.40 -1.12
N VAL A 130 12.99 -6.51 -0.18
CA VAL A 130 12.24 -7.74 0.09
C VAL A 130 11.38 -8.14 -1.11
N VAL A 131 10.62 -7.20 -1.69
CA VAL A 131 9.75 -7.49 -2.83
C VAL A 131 10.56 -7.99 -4.02
N THR A 132 11.67 -7.33 -4.33
CA THR A 132 12.53 -7.76 -5.45
C THR A 132 13.17 -9.11 -5.16
N ALA A 133 13.68 -9.33 -3.94
CA ALA A 133 14.29 -10.61 -3.57
C ALA A 133 13.31 -11.77 -3.69
N VAL A 134 12.06 -11.60 -3.25
CA VAL A 134 11.03 -12.65 -3.33
C VAL A 134 10.51 -12.83 -4.76
N ALA A 135 10.25 -11.74 -5.48
CA ALA A 135 9.62 -11.82 -6.80
C ALA A 135 10.58 -12.22 -7.93
N THR A 136 11.89 -12.09 -7.72
CA THR A 136 12.92 -12.45 -8.72
C THR A 136 13.67 -13.74 -8.37
N ASP A 137 13.28 -14.42 -7.29
CA ASP A 137 13.88 -15.70 -6.94
C ASP A 137 13.50 -16.78 -7.95
N THR A 138 14.48 -17.26 -8.71
CA THR A 138 14.32 -18.34 -9.69
C THR A 138 14.25 -19.73 -9.03
N ARG A 139 14.42 -19.83 -7.71
CA ARG A 139 14.42 -21.10 -6.95
C ARG A 139 13.07 -21.40 -6.28
N ALA A 140 12.12 -20.47 -6.32
CA ALA A 140 10.78 -20.60 -5.76
C ALA A 140 9.85 -21.43 -6.64
#